data_AF-A0A4R2KYD0-F1
#
_entry.id   AF-A0A4R2KYD0-F1
#
_cell.length_a   1.000
_cell.length_b   1.000
_cell.length_c   1.000
_cell.angle_alpha   90.00
_cell.angle_beta   90.00
_cell.angle_gamma   90.00
#
_symmetry.space_group_name_H-M   'P 1'
#
loop_
_entity.id
_entity.type
_entity.pdbx_description
1 polymer ?
#
loop_
_entity_poly.entity_id
_entity_poly.type
_entity_poly.pdbx_seq_one_letter_code
_entity_poly.pdbx_strand_id
1 'polypeptide(L)'
;MKLTKSAVASVLAVVAALSVGWPSHRANAAEEPKDAADAQANSAAEARQLEITTKPWKGDFDGMLERRAVRIYVPYSRSLYFVDKGRERGISAQLIRAFERWLNKKYDKQLDQRPITVFVVAATRDRLRDDLLEGRADVAVGNIKVLDELAKDVDFVAPDETAVSTEIVVTGPTAPVIASIDDLSSKTVHVRKASSYYLSLLALNERFKAEGKPPVDIGLVPDALEDEDLLEMVNVGLLQAIVVDDWKAKA
;
A
#
# COMPACT_ATOMS: atom_id res chain seq x y z
N MET A 1 -26.00 -38.32 -24.82
CA MET A 1 -26.79 -38.05 -23.59
C MET A 1 -27.07 -36.55 -23.57
N LYS A 2 -28.35 -36.15 -23.63
CA LYS A 2 -28.79 -34.77 -23.87
C LYS A 2 -28.63 -33.89 -22.62
N LEU A 3 -28.18 -32.65 -22.83
CA LEU A 3 -28.46 -31.51 -21.94
C LEU A 3 -29.94 -31.14 -22.03
N THR A 4 -30.55 -30.72 -20.91
CA THR A 4 -31.32 -29.46 -20.77
C THR A 4 -31.96 -29.29 -19.38
N LYS A 5 -31.64 -28.15 -18.75
CA LYS A 5 -32.45 -27.19 -17.95
C LYS A 5 -33.67 -27.66 -17.13
N SER A 6 -33.66 -27.27 -15.85
CA SER A 6 -34.83 -26.95 -14.99
C SER A 6 -34.48 -25.64 -14.28
N ALA A 7 -35.17 -24.50 -14.38
CA ALA A 7 -36.57 -24.13 -14.16
C ALA A 7 -36.98 -24.13 -12.67
N VAL A 8 -37.84 -23.15 -12.33
CA VAL A 8 -38.56 -22.86 -11.06
C VAL A 8 -37.83 -21.84 -10.16
N ALA A 9 -38.22 -20.57 -10.01
CA ALA A 9 -39.50 -19.86 -9.80
C ALA A 9 -39.91 -19.69 -8.32
N SER A 10 -40.45 -18.49 -8.03
CA SER A 10 -41.20 -18.08 -6.83
C SER A 10 -40.34 -17.51 -5.68
N VAL A 11 -40.72 -16.48 -4.92
CA VAL A 11 -42.06 -16.05 -4.48
C VAL A 11 -42.08 -14.53 -4.25
N LEU A 12 -43.14 -13.88 -4.75
CA LEU A 12 -43.55 -12.52 -4.40
C LEU A 12 -44.53 -12.62 -3.22
N ALA A 13 -44.22 -11.99 -2.07
CA ALA A 13 -45.14 -11.92 -0.93
C ALA A 13 -45.94 -10.63 -0.99
N VAL A 14 -47.25 -10.78 -1.21
CA VAL A 14 -48.27 -9.74 -1.06
C VAL A 14 -48.72 -9.72 0.40
N VAL A 15 -48.62 -8.56 1.06
CA VAL A 15 -49.32 -8.31 2.32
C VAL A 15 -50.46 -7.34 2.04
N ALA A 16 -51.67 -7.87 2.12
CA ALA A 16 -52.91 -7.10 2.08
C ALA A 16 -53.12 -6.42 3.45
N ALA A 17 -53.28 -5.09 3.44
CA ALA A 17 -53.76 -4.35 4.60
C ALA A 17 -55.20 -3.89 4.33
N LEU A 18 -56.10 -4.33 5.20
CA LEU A 18 -57.53 -4.02 5.24
C LEU A 18 -57.77 -2.53 5.47
N SER A 19 -58.63 -1.95 4.64
CA SER A 19 -59.10 -0.57 4.71
C SER A 19 -60.21 -0.39 5.75
N VAL A 20 -60.02 0.54 6.69
CA VAL A 20 -61.10 1.19 7.44
C VAL A 20 -61.22 2.61 6.91
N GLY A 21 -62.40 2.97 6.40
CA GLY A 21 -62.66 4.24 5.74
C GLY A 21 -62.98 5.41 6.67
N TRP A 22 -62.68 6.62 6.21
CA TRP A 22 -63.41 7.86 6.51
C TRP A 22 -63.44 8.71 5.21
N PRO A 23 -64.44 9.60 5.02
CA PRO A 23 -65.13 9.83 3.77
C PRO A 23 -64.47 10.83 2.82
N SER A 24 -64.82 10.56 1.57
CA SER A 24 -64.81 11.38 0.37
C SER A 24 -65.06 12.88 0.59
N HIS A 25 -64.08 13.70 0.21
CA HIS A 25 -64.37 15.03 -0.30
C HIS A 25 -64.53 14.96 -1.82
N ARG A 26 -65.67 15.46 -2.28
CA ARG A 26 -66.01 15.66 -3.69
C ARG A 26 -64.98 16.55 -4.37
N ALA A 27 -64.65 16.17 -5.59
CA ALA A 27 -63.84 16.90 -6.54
C ALA A 27 -64.35 18.34 -6.77
N ASN A 28 -63.41 19.26 -6.89
CA ASN A 28 -63.54 20.36 -7.84
C ASN A 28 -62.55 20.07 -8.97
N ALA A 29 -63.07 19.88 -10.18
CA ALA A 29 -62.26 19.81 -11.38
C ALA A 29 -61.69 21.23 -11.64
N ALA A 30 -60.38 21.36 -11.51
CA ALA A 30 -59.64 22.50 -12.05
C ALA A 30 -58.75 21.95 -13.17
N GLU A 31 -58.85 22.56 -14.35
CA GLU A 31 -58.07 22.24 -15.55
C GLU A 31 -56.57 22.20 -15.25
N GLU A 32 -55.90 21.17 -15.77
CA GLU A 32 -54.45 21.02 -15.74
C GLU A 32 -53.76 22.19 -16.46
N PRO A 33 -52.81 22.89 -15.85
CA PRO A 33 -51.87 23.71 -16.60
C PRO A 33 -50.95 22.78 -17.38
N LYS A 34 -51.09 22.78 -18.71
CA LYS A 34 -50.27 22.10 -19.72
C LYS A 34 -48.79 22.53 -19.75
N ASP A 35 -48.30 23.27 -18.73
CA ASP A 35 -46.93 23.78 -18.66
C ASP A 35 -46.04 22.97 -17.71
N ALA A 36 -46.56 21.96 -17.00
CA ALA A 36 -45.75 21.09 -16.15
C ALA A 36 -44.99 20.00 -16.94
N ALA A 37 -45.36 19.73 -18.20
CA ALA A 37 -44.77 18.66 -18.99
C ALA A 37 -43.42 19.02 -19.63
N ASP A 38 -43.16 20.32 -19.89
CA ASP A 38 -41.90 20.75 -20.52
C ASP A 38 -40.77 21.05 -19.51
N ALA A 39 -41.07 21.12 -18.21
CA ALA A 39 -40.06 21.30 -17.17
C ALA A 39 -39.37 19.99 -16.75
N GLN A 40 -39.85 18.84 -17.23
CA GLN A 40 -39.39 17.52 -16.79
C GLN A 40 -38.50 16.80 -17.82
N ALA A 41 -38.06 17.51 -18.87
CA ALA A 41 -37.22 16.94 -19.93
C ALA A 41 -35.73 17.33 -19.85
N ASN A 42 -35.30 18.22 -18.95
CA ASN A 42 -33.91 18.74 -18.94
C ASN A 42 -33.27 18.84 -17.54
N SER A 43 -33.27 17.77 -16.74
CA SER A 43 -32.42 17.75 -15.52
C SER A 43 -31.89 16.39 -15.09
N ALA A 44 -31.77 15.43 -15.99
CA ALA A 44 -30.83 14.32 -15.80
C ALA A 44 -29.40 14.78 -16.17
N ALA A 45 -28.94 15.89 -15.58
CA ALA A 45 -27.52 16.18 -15.59
C ALA A 45 -26.85 15.08 -14.75
N GLU A 46 -26.08 14.21 -15.40
CA GLU A 46 -25.26 13.20 -14.72
C GLU A 46 -24.58 13.85 -13.52
N ALA A 47 -24.81 13.29 -12.32
CA ALA A 47 -24.19 13.80 -11.10
C ALA A 47 -22.69 13.94 -11.37
N ARG A 48 -22.12 15.12 -11.13
CA ARG A 48 -20.68 15.35 -11.32
C ARG A 48 -19.92 14.32 -10.49
N GLN A 49 -19.35 13.32 -11.16
CA GLN A 49 -18.51 12.31 -10.53
C GLN A 49 -17.11 12.89 -10.39
N LEU A 50 -16.56 12.86 -9.18
CA LEU A 50 -15.14 13.09 -8.98
C LEU A 50 -14.41 11.85 -9.48
N GLU A 51 -13.54 11.98 -10.47
CA GLU A 51 -12.59 10.91 -10.78
C GLU A 51 -11.59 10.82 -9.62
N ILE A 52 -11.81 9.84 -8.74
CA ILE A 52 -10.96 9.57 -7.58
C ILE A 52 -9.73 8.72 -7.98
N THR A 53 -9.71 8.21 -9.21
CA THR A 53 -8.63 7.37 -9.71
C THR A 53 -7.46 8.24 -10.17
N THR A 54 -6.35 8.18 -9.45
CA THR A 54 -5.10 8.80 -9.86
C THR A 54 -4.63 8.17 -11.17
N LYS A 55 -4.66 8.94 -12.25
CA LYS A 55 -4.19 8.48 -13.56
C LYS A 55 -2.69 8.23 -13.53
N PRO A 56 -2.19 7.14 -14.15
CA PRO A 56 -0.76 6.97 -14.37
C PRO A 56 -0.18 8.19 -15.08
N TRP A 57 0.96 8.65 -14.58
CA TRP A 57 1.67 9.80 -15.08
C TRP A 57 3.17 9.56 -14.92
N LYS A 58 3.92 9.92 -15.97
CA LYS A 58 5.37 9.87 -16.01
C LYS A 58 5.88 11.24 -16.42
N GLY A 59 6.94 11.69 -15.77
CA GLY A 59 7.59 12.95 -16.04
C GLY A 59 8.46 13.37 -14.86
N ASP A 60 9.22 14.42 -15.08
CA ASP A 60 10.18 14.90 -14.10
C ASP A 60 9.57 15.92 -13.14
N PHE A 61 10.40 16.43 -12.24
CA PHE A 61 9.98 17.36 -11.20
C PHE A 61 9.25 18.61 -11.74
N ASP A 62 9.61 19.12 -12.92
CA ASP A 62 8.92 20.26 -13.54
C ASP A 62 7.44 19.97 -13.81
N GLY A 63 7.12 18.75 -14.25
CA GLY A 63 5.73 18.34 -14.44
C GLY A 63 5.00 18.11 -13.11
N MET A 64 5.72 17.72 -12.05
CA MET A 64 5.16 17.65 -10.69
C MET A 64 4.84 19.03 -10.12
N LEU A 65 5.69 20.03 -10.41
CA LEU A 65 5.46 21.44 -10.07
C LEU A 65 4.20 21.96 -10.77
N GLU A 66 4.08 21.74 -12.08
CA GLU A 66 2.95 22.25 -12.89
C GLU A 66 1.61 21.70 -12.40
N ARG A 67 1.53 20.38 -12.18
CA ARG A 67 0.31 19.74 -11.67
C ARG A 67 0.12 19.90 -10.16
N ARG A 68 1.13 20.43 -9.45
CA ARG A 68 1.15 20.71 -8.01
C ARG A 68 0.88 19.48 -7.14
N ALA A 69 1.38 18.34 -7.60
CA ALA A 69 1.19 17.06 -6.94
C ALA A 69 2.45 16.20 -7.04
N VAL A 70 2.81 15.60 -5.92
CA VAL A 70 3.82 14.54 -5.83
C VAL A 70 3.17 13.37 -5.12
N ARG A 71 3.25 12.17 -5.70
CA ARG A 71 2.69 10.93 -5.16
C ARG A 71 3.84 10.09 -4.64
N ILE A 72 3.87 9.90 -3.32
CA ILE A 72 4.88 9.11 -2.65
C ILE A 72 4.24 7.82 -2.16
N TYR A 73 4.76 6.70 -2.64
CA TYR A 73 4.30 5.37 -2.24
C TYR A 73 5.19 4.84 -1.12
N VAL A 74 4.56 4.27 -0.10
CA VAL A 74 5.24 3.84 1.13
C VAL A 74 4.68 2.51 1.62
N PRO A 75 5.50 1.63 2.23
CA PRO A 75 4.98 0.45 2.93
C PRO A 75 4.22 0.88 4.18
N TYR A 76 3.10 0.20 4.45
CA TYR A 76 2.37 0.40 5.70
C TYR A 76 3.11 -0.33 6.84
N SER A 77 3.94 0.40 7.58
CA SER A 77 4.80 -0.13 8.66
C SER A 77 4.67 0.71 9.91
N ARG A 78 4.67 0.05 11.07
CA ARG A 78 4.57 0.71 12.38
C ARG A 78 5.79 1.58 12.70
N SER A 79 6.92 1.37 12.02
CA SER A 79 8.11 2.22 12.13
C SER A 79 8.16 3.31 11.05
N LEU A 80 7.78 2.98 9.81
CA LEU A 80 7.99 3.87 8.66
C LEU A 80 6.79 4.77 8.38
N TYR A 81 5.62 4.18 8.15
CA TYR A 81 4.40 4.91 7.83
C TYR A 81 3.16 4.15 8.30
N PHE A 82 2.38 4.78 9.17
CA PHE A 82 1.07 4.30 9.60
C PHE A 82 0.14 5.47 9.89
N VAL A 83 -1.16 5.17 10.00
CA VAL A 83 -2.18 6.17 10.34
C VAL A 83 -2.78 5.83 11.70
N ASP A 84 -2.65 6.75 12.65
CA ASP A 84 -3.27 6.66 13.97
C ASP A 84 -4.28 7.81 14.14
N LYS A 85 -5.56 7.46 14.33
CA LYS A 85 -6.67 8.42 14.51
C LYS A 85 -6.69 9.52 13.45
N GLY A 86 -6.50 9.13 12.18
CA GLY A 86 -6.47 10.04 11.03
C GLY A 86 -5.20 10.88 10.91
N ARG A 87 -4.15 10.59 11.67
CA ARG A 87 -2.85 11.28 11.61
C ARG A 87 -1.78 10.32 11.12
N GLU A 88 -1.03 10.76 10.13
CA GLU A 88 0.15 10.04 9.65
C GLU A 88 1.27 10.07 10.69
N ARG A 89 1.93 8.93 10.87
CA ARG A 89 2.98 8.67 11.86
C ARG A 89 4.07 7.80 11.25
N GLY A 90 5.22 7.75 11.92
CA GLY A 90 6.40 7.00 11.50
C GLY A 90 7.51 7.89 10.95
N ILE A 91 8.67 7.29 10.70
CA ILE A 91 9.89 7.97 10.24
C ILE A 91 9.67 8.54 8.83
N SER A 92 9.16 7.72 7.90
CA SER A 92 8.89 8.13 6.53
C SER A 92 7.80 9.20 6.45
N ALA A 93 6.74 9.10 7.27
CA ALA A 93 5.71 10.14 7.33
C ALA A 93 6.31 11.51 7.70
N GLN A 94 7.18 11.55 8.71
CA GLN A 94 7.83 12.78 9.14
C GLN A 94 8.76 13.35 8.07
N LEU A 95 9.57 12.48 7.44
CA LEU A 95 10.44 12.85 6.34
C LEU A 95 9.65 13.44 5.17
N ILE A 96 8.57 12.78 4.75
CA ILE A 96 7.73 13.20 3.64
C ILE A 96 7.08 14.56 3.93
N ARG A 97 6.55 14.77 5.14
CA ARG A 97 5.94 16.05 5.50
C ARG A 97 6.99 17.16 5.65
N ALA A 98 8.21 16.84 6.07
CA ALA A 98 9.32 17.79 6.06
C ALA A 98 9.70 18.16 4.61
N PHE A 99 9.76 17.18 3.72
CA PHE A 99 10.03 17.38 2.30
C PHE A 99 8.96 18.24 1.62
N GLU A 100 7.68 17.99 1.87
CA GLU A 100 6.57 18.82 1.38
C GLU A 100 6.68 20.28 1.81
N ARG A 101 6.97 20.52 3.11
CA ARG A 101 7.19 21.88 3.62
C ARG A 101 8.39 22.54 2.96
N TRP A 102 9.48 21.79 2.76
CA TRP A 102 10.67 22.28 2.09
C TRP A 102 10.41 22.63 0.62
N LEU A 103 9.69 21.77 -0.13
CA LEU A 103 9.31 22.00 -1.52
C LEU A 103 8.53 23.31 -1.65
N ASN A 104 7.48 23.46 -0.83
CA ASN A 104 6.64 24.65 -0.86
C ASN A 104 7.38 25.93 -0.47
N LYS A 105 8.37 25.84 0.43
CA LYS A 105 9.24 26.97 0.76
C LYS A 105 10.24 27.29 -0.35
N LYS A 106 10.84 26.28 -0.96
CA LYS A 106 11.88 26.44 -1.98
C LYS A 106 11.31 27.03 -3.27
N TYR A 107 10.12 26.60 -3.66
CA TYR A 107 9.49 26.97 -4.93
C TYR A 107 8.34 27.99 -4.78
N ASP A 108 8.21 28.64 -3.62
CA ASP A 108 7.21 29.68 -3.30
C ASP A 108 6.93 30.64 -4.48
N LYS A 109 7.99 31.24 -5.05
CA LYS A 109 7.88 32.18 -6.17
C LYS A 109 7.24 31.58 -7.43
N GLN A 110 7.51 30.31 -7.72
CA GLN A 110 6.96 29.61 -8.88
C GLN A 110 5.54 29.11 -8.63
N LEU A 111 5.21 28.88 -7.35
CA LEU A 111 3.93 28.33 -6.94
C LEU A 111 2.82 29.38 -6.84
N ASP A 112 3.14 30.68 -6.82
CA ASP A 112 2.15 31.76 -6.87
C ASP A 112 0.97 31.53 -5.92
N GLN A 113 1.28 31.39 -4.62
CA GLN A 113 0.33 31.16 -3.52
C GLN A 113 -0.44 29.83 -3.52
N ARG A 114 -0.26 28.96 -4.52
CA ARG A 114 -0.89 27.64 -4.55
C ARG A 114 0.14 26.53 -4.27
N PRO A 115 0.12 25.89 -3.09
CA PRO A 115 1.14 24.92 -2.73
C PRO A 115 1.05 23.64 -3.56
N ILE A 116 2.16 22.91 -3.60
CA ILE A 116 2.24 21.50 -3.99
C ILE A 116 1.69 20.66 -2.85
N THR A 117 0.86 19.69 -3.18
CA THR A 117 0.42 18.66 -2.23
C THR A 117 1.21 17.38 -2.45
N VAL A 118 1.76 16.84 -1.36
CA VAL A 118 2.35 15.50 -1.35
C VAL A 118 1.31 14.49 -0.89
N PHE A 119 0.88 13.64 -1.81
CA PHE A 119 -0.02 12.52 -1.57
C PHE A 119 0.79 11.30 -1.13
N VAL A 120 0.45 10.74 0.02
CA VAL A 120 1.07 9.52 0.52
C VAL A 120 0.12 8.36 0.29
N VAL A 121 0.58 7.33 -0.39
CA VAL A 121 -0.20 6.14 -0.72
C VAL A 121 0.49 4.92 -0.15
N ALA A 122 -0.25 4.13 0.64
CA ALA A 122 0.26 2.87 1.15
C ALA A 122 0.26 1.81 0.04
N ALA A 123 1.37 1.11 -0.13
CA ALA A 123 1.53 0.01 -1.08
C ALA A 123 2.38 -1.11 -0.44
N THR A 124 2.21 -2.35 -0.90
CA THR A 124 3.05 -3.47 -0.46
C THR A 124 4.45 -3.36 -1.08
N ARG A 125 5.47 -3.96 -0.44
CA ARG A 125 6.88 -3.79 -0.88
C ARG A 125 7.13 -4.26 -2.31
N ASP A 126 6.48 -5.35 -2.72
CA ASP A 126 6.55 -5.89 -4.08
C ASP A 126 6.01 -4.92 -5.13
N ARG A 127 5.06 -4.04 -4.76
CA ARG A 127 4.45 -3.07 -5.69
C ARG A 127 5.22 -1.77 -5.82
N LEU A 128 6.08 -1.40 -4.86
CA LEU A 128 6.75 -0.09 -4.85
C LEU A 128 7.52 0.21 -6.15
N ARG A 129 8.28 -0.75 -6.67
CA ARG A 129 9.04 -0.58 -7.92
C ARG A 129 8.13 -0.57 -9.14
N ASP A 130 7.22 -1.53 -9.23
CA ASP A 130 6.33 -1.63 -10.39
C ASP A 130 5.42 -0.39 -10.49
N ASP A 131 4.93 0.14 -9.36
CA ASP A 131 4.10 1.34 -9.31
C ASP A 131 4.87 2.60 -9.73
N LEU A 132 6.18 2.67 -9.47
CA LEU A 132 7.04 3.72 -10.03
C LEU A 132 7.15 3.58 -11.55
N LEU A 133 7.51 2.39 -12.03
CA LEU A 133 7.71 2.11 -13.46
C LEU A 133 6.42 2.25 -14.27
N GLU A 134 5.26 1.98 -13.67
CA GLU A 134 3.93 2.18 -14.26
C GLU A 134 3.47 3.65 -14.20
N GLY A 135 4.16 4.53 -13.45
CA GLY A 135 3.80 5.94 -13.28
C GLY A 135 2.63 6.16 -12.30
N ARG A 136 2.36 5.22 -11.40
CA ARG A 136 1.38 5.36 -10.31
C ARG A 136 1.95 6.15 -9.13
N ALA A 137 3.24 5.97 -8.88
CA ALA A 137 4.03 6.73 -7.94
C ALA A 137 5.03 7.65 -8.68
N ASP A 138 5.44 8.74 -8.04
CA ASP A 138 6.56 9.55 -8.50
C ASP A 138 7.82 9.28 -7.66
N VAL A 139 7.64 8.87 -6.40
CA VAL A 139 8.72 8.49 -5.48
C VAL A 139 8.25 7.30 -4.63
N ALA A 140 9.16 6.38 -4.31
CA ALA A 140 8.93 5.35 -3.30
C ALA A 140 9.83 5.60 -2.09
N VAL A 141 9.27 5.50 -0.88
CA VAL A 141 10.01 5.66 0.38
C VAL A 141 9.67 4.49 1.30
N GLY A 142 10.63 3.61 1.56
CA GLY A 142 10.33 2.37 2.29
C GLY A 142 11.50 1.65 2.95
N ASN A 143 12.59 2.37 3.29
CA ASN A 143 13.86 1.79 3.73
C ASN A 143 14.38 0.77 2.70
N ILE A 144 14.56 1.25 1.47
CA ILE A 144 14.91 0.42 0.31
C ILE A 144 16.42 0.39 0.19
N LYS A 145 17.01 -0.81 0.20
CA LYS A 145 18.45 -0.99 -0.01
C LYS A 145 18.78 -0.71 -1.47
N VAL A 146 19.79 0.14 -1.70
CA VAL A 146 20.32 0.37 -3.05
C VAL A 146 21.03 -0.89 -3.51
N LEU A 147 20.58 -1.43 -4.64
CA LEU A 147 21.13 -2.64 -5.24
C LEU A 147 21.33 -2.38 -6.73
N ASP A 148 22.45 -2.82 -7.29
CA ASP A 148 22.81 -2.58 -8.70
C ASP A 148 21.70 -3.03 -9.66
N GLU A 149 21.02 -4.14 -9.34
CA GLU A 149 19.91 -4.64 -10.15
C GLU A 149 18.72 -3.66 -10.18
N LEU A 150 18.40 -3.03 -9.04
CA LEU A 150 17.31 -2.07 -8.97
C LEU A 150 17.69 -0.74 -9.62
N ALA A 151 18.95 -0.34 -9.52
CA ALA A 151 19.46 0.93 -10.06
C ALA A 151 19.49 0.98 -11.59
N LYS A 152 19.21 -0.13 -12.30
CA LYS A 152 19.11 -0.17 -13.76
C LYS A 152 17.92 0.62 -14.29
N ASP A 153 16.81 0.63 -13.55
CA ASP A 153 15.53 1.17 -14.02
C ASP A 153 14.99 2.31 -13.15
N VAL A 154 15.59 2.56 -11.98
CA VAL A 154 15.18 3.63 -11.06
C VAL A 154 16.38 4.33 -10.43
N ASP A 155 16.24 5.62 -10.18
CA ASP A 155 17.23 6.40 -9.43
C ASP A 155 16.98 6.32 -7.93
N PHE A 156 18.07 6.31 -7.15
CA PHE A 156 18.03 6.27 -5.69
C PHE A 156 18.53 7.57 -5.08
N VAL A 157 17.87 7.99 -4.00
CA VAL A 157 18.39 8.98 -3.07
C VAL A 157 18.58 8.29 -1.73
N ALA A 158 19.84 8.08 -1.35
CA ALA A 158 20.22 7.53 -0.06
C ALA A 158 20.85 8.63 0.81
N PRO A 159 20.65 8.60 2.15
CA PRO A 159 21.54 9.33 3.06
C PRO A 159 23.00 8.88 2.83
N ASP A 160 23.98 9.70 3.25
CA ASP A 160 25.42 9.44 3.09
C ASP A 160 25.79 7.96 3.20
N GLU A 161 26.73 7.50 2.36
CA GLU A 161 27.21 6.10 2.23
C GLU A 161 27.60 5.43 3.57
N THR A 162 27.78 6.21 4.63
CA THR A 162 28.06 5.77 5.99
C THR A 162 26.86 5.24 6.77
N ALA A 163 25.62 5.45 6.30
CA ALA A 163 24.41 4.88 6.91
C ALA A 163 24.26 3.39 6.56
N VAL A 164 25.25 2.59 6.94
CA VAL A 164 25.24 1.15 6.73
C VAL A 164 24.33 0.52 7.79
N SER A 165 23.17 -0.01 7.38
CA SER A 165 22.40 -0.91 8.23
C SER A 165 23.04 -2.29 8.22
N THR A 166 23.12 -2.92 9.40
CA THR A 166 23.56 -4.31 9.50
C THR A 166 22.32 -5.19 9.57
N GLU A 167 22.25 -6.19 8.70
CA GLU A 167 21.20 -7.21 8.79
C GLU A 167 21.54 -8.16 9.95
N ILE A 168 20.58 -8.37 10.84
CA ILE A 168 20.73 -9.26 11.99
C ILE A 168 19.68 -10.37 11.95
N VAL A 169 20.08 -11.55 12.44
CA VAL A 169 19.16 -12.66 12.66
C VAL A 169 18.48 -12.44 14.01
N VAL A 170 17.16 -12.52 14.03
CA VAL A 170 16.37 -12.49 15.27
C VAL A 170 15.67 -13.83 15.43
N THR A 171 15.83 -14.44 16.60
CA THR A 171 15.32 -15.78 16.92
C THR A 171 14.25 -15.74 18.01
N GLY A 172 13.27 -16.62 17.88
CA GLY A 172 12.17 -16.74 18.84
C GLY A 172 12.52 -17.61 20.06
N PRO A 173 11.66 -17.65 21.08
CA PRO A 173 11.92 -18.40 22.32
C PRO A 173 12.02 -19.91 22.11
N THR A 174 11.48 -20.43 21.00
CA THR A 174 11.50 -21.86 20.63
C THR A 174 12.63 -22.23 19.67
N ALA A 175 13.43 -21.24 19.25
CA ALA A 175 14.49 -21.46 18.27
C ALA A 175 15.73 -22.10 18.90
N PRO A 176 16.48 -22.91 18.13
CA PRO A 176 17.80 -23.33 18.57
C PRO A 176 18.74 -22.12 18.73
N VAL A 177 19.73 -22.23 19.61
CA VAL A 177 20.75 -21.19 19.77
C VAL A 177 21.53 -21.02 18.48
N ILE A 178 21.61 -19.78 17.99
CA ILE A 178 22.38 -19.39 16.80
C ILE A 178 23.51 -18.48 17.29
N ALA A 179 24.75 -18.98 17.32
CA ALA A 179 25.92 -18.23 17.78
C ALA A 179 26.69 -17.59 16.61
N SER A 180 26.51 -18.12 15.40
CA SER A 180 27.14 -17.65 14.17
C SER A 180 26.21 -17.80 12.97
N ILE A 181 26.54 -17.12 11.87
CA ILE A 181 25.82 -17.25 10.60
C ILE A 181 25.84 -18.69 10.07
N ASP A 182 26.91 -19.45 10.34
CA ASP A 182 27.03 -20.84 9.89
C ASP A 182 26.02 -21.77 10.58
N ASP A 183 25.53 -21.40 11.78
CA ASP A 183 24.50 -22.16 12.49
C ASP A 183 23.13 -22.09 11.81
N LEU A 184 22.97 -21.21 10.80
CA LEU A 184 21.77 -21.14 9.96
C LEU A 184 21.66 -22.29 8.96
N SER A 185 22.73 -23.06 8.74
CA SER A 185 22.69 -24.24 7.88
C SER A 185 21.56 -25.18 8.30
N SER A 186 20.72 -25.59 7.35
CA SER A 186 19.51 -26.42 7.58
C SER A 186 18.46 -25.81 8.52
N LYS A 187 18.56 -24.52 8.87
CA LYS A 187 17.53 -23.81 9.66
C LYS A 187 16.56 -23.11 8.74
N THR A 188 15.32 -22.97 9.19
CA THR A 188 14.31 -22.18 8.49
C THR A 188 14.40 -20.72 8.94
N VAL A 189 14.61 -19.82 7.98
CA VAL A 189 14.60 -18.37 8.20
C VAL A 189 13.50 -17.74 7.35
N HIS A 190 12.63 -16.97 7.99
CA HIS A 190 11.48 -16.38 7.34
C HIS A 190 11.76 -14.95 6.87
N VAL A 191 11.50 -14.69 5.58
CA VAL A 191 11.70 -13.38 4.96
C VAL A 191 10.65 -13.10 3.89
N ARG A 192 10.44 -11.82 3.60
CA ARG A 192 9.68 -11.37 2.43
C ARG A 192 10.49 -11.56 1.15
N LYS A 193 9.84 -11.93 0.05
CA LYS A 193 10.50 -12.07 -1.25
C LYS A 193 11.02 -10.73 -1.78
N ALA A 194 10.28 -9.65 -1.58
CA ALA A 194 10.69 -8.30 -2.01
C ALA A 194 11.69 -7.61 -1.06
N SER A 195 12.27 -8.33 -0.09
CA SER A 195 13.26 -7.77 0.84
C SER A 195 14.70 -7.97 0.35
N SER A 196 15.60 -7.06 0.74
CA SER A 196 17.04 -7.30 0.57
C SER A 196 17.53 -8.53 1.32
N TYR A 197 16.89 -8.88 2.43
CA TYR A 197 17.22 -10.05 3.25
C TYR A 197 17.09 -11.36 2.46
N TYR A 198 16.10 -11.45 1.57
CA TYR A 198 15.97 -12.61 0.68
C TYR A 198 17.20 -12.79 -0.21
N LEU A 199 17.71 -11.70 -0.78
CA LEU A 199 18.93 -11.72 -1.60
C LEU A 199 20.17 -12.07 -0.77
N SER A 200 20.26 -11.55 0.46
CA SER A 200 21.33 -11.91 1.40
C SER A 200 21.33 -13.41 1.73
N LEU A 201 20.15 -14.00 1.97
CA LEU A 201 20.02 -15.44 2.22
C LEU A 201 20.34 -16.29 0.98
N LEU A 202 19.99 -15.82 -0.23
CA LEU A 202 20.42 -16.49 -1.46
C LEU A 202 21.95 -16.48 -1.60
N ALA A 203 22.59 -15.33 -1.37
CA ALA A 203 24.05 -15.23 -1.40
C ALA A 203 24.71 -16.13 -0.33
N LEU A 204 24.11 -16.22 0.86
CA LEU A 204 24.56 -17.13 1.91
C LEU A 204 24.42 -18.60 1.49
N ASN A 205 23.33 -18.98 0.82
CA ASN A 205 23.12 -20.33 0.33
C ASN A 205 24.12 -20.73 -0.76
N GLU A 206 24.50 -19.81 -1.64
CA GLU A 206 25.59 -20.06 -2.60
C GLU A 206 26.93 -20.28 -1.90
N ARG A 207 27.22 -19.52 -0.84
CA ARG A 207 28.41 -19.77 0.01
C ARG A 207 28.36 -21.15 0.65
N PHE A 208 27.25 -21.52 1.30
CA PHE A 208 27.09 -22.84 1.93
C PHE A 208 27.27 -23.99 0.95
N LYS A 209 26.72 -23.85 -0.26
CA LYS A 209 26.88 -24.83 -1.33
C LYS A 209 28.35 -25.00 -1.73
N ALA A 210 29.11 -23.90 -1.85
CA ALA A 210 30.55 -23.95 -2.14
C ALA A 210 31.37 -24.59 -1.01
N GLU A 211 30.90 -24.46 0.23
CA GLU A 211 31.52 -25.06 1.44
C GLU A 211 31.03 -26.49 1.74
N GLY A 212 30.12 -27.06 0.93
CA GLY A 212 29.55 -28.39 1.17
C GLY A 212 28.57 -28.46 2.35
N LYS A 213 28.06 -27.31 2.82
CA LYS A 213 27.04 -27.20 3.86
C LYS A 213 25.64 -27.20 3.25
N PRO A 214 24.63 -27.76 3.95
CA PRO A 214 23.23 -27.60 3.56
C PRO A 214 22.82 -26.11 3.51
N PRO A 215 21.93 -25.72 2.58
CA PRO A 215 21.43 -24.35 2.55
C PRO A 215 20.55 -24.03 3.77
N VAL A 216 20.38 -22.74 4.04
CA VAL A 216 19.26 -22.21 4.82
C VAL A 216 17.97 -22.51 4.08
N ASP A 217 16.98 -23.01 4.82
CA ASP A 217 15.61 -23.16 4.32
C ASP A 217 14.89 -21.79 4.38
N ILE A 218 14.58 -21.23 3.21
CA ILE A 218 14.02 -19.87 3.14
C ILE A 218 12.49 -19.96 3.15
N GLY A 219 11.89 -19.64 4.30
CA GLY A 219 10.45 -19.55 4.47
C GLY A 219 9.92 -18.22 3.95
N LEU A 220 9.15 -18.22 2.86
CA LEU A 220 8.55 -16.99 2.34
C LEU A 220 7.31 -16.59 3.14
N VAL A 221 7.25 -15.33 3.52
CA VAL A 221 6.07 -14.69 4.10
C VAL A 221 5.48 -13.66 3.13
N PRO A 222 4.18 -13.32 3.22
CA PRO A 222 3.56 -12.33 2.34
C PRO A 222 4.26 -10.97 2.39
N ASP A 223 4.40 -10.29 1.26
CA ASP A 223 5.00 -8.95 1.17
C ASP A 223 4.14 -7.84 1.81
N ALA A 224 2.94 -8.19 2.28
CA ALA A 224 2.09 -7.34 3.11
C ALA A 224 2.49 -7.30 4.59
N LEU A 225 3.33 -8.25 5.06
CA LEU A 225 3.82 -8.27 6.45
C LEU A 225 5.12 -7.46 6.57
N GLU A 226 5.18 -6.55 7.54
CA GLU A 226 6.37 -5.75 7.80
C GLU A 226 7.28 -6.39 8.84
N ASP A 227 8.49 -5.84 9.00
CA ASP A 227 9.49 -6.36 9.95
C ASP A 227 8.93 -6.37 11.38
N GLU A 228 8.09 -5.39 11.73
CA GLU A 228 7.44 -5.34 13.04
C GLU A 228 6.47 -6.50 13.24
N ASP A 229 5.71 -6.89 12.21
CA ASP A 229 4.79 -8.03 12.29
C ASP A 229 5.57 -9.33 12.47
N LEU A 230 6.68 -9.49 11.73
CA LEU A 230 7.54 -10.66 11.84
C LEU A 230 8.22 -10.74 13.21
N LEU A 231 8.65 -9.62 13.77
CA LEU A 231 9.20 -9.55 15.14
C LEU A 231 8.14 -9.97 16.17
N GLU A 232 6.88 -9.53 16.03
CA GLU A 232 5.78 -9.97 16.89
C GLU A 232 5.54 -11.49 16.77
N MET A 233 5.53 -12.02 15.54
CA MET A 233 5.38 -13.46 15.28
C MET A 233 6.54 -14.29 15.85
N VAL A 234 7.77 -13.79 15.78
CA VAL A 234 8.95 -14.41 16.41
C VAL A 234 8.83 -14.41 17.93
N ASN A 235 8.42 -13.29 18.51
CA ASN A 235 8.28 -13.15 19.96
C ASN A 235 7.24 -14.12 20.55
N VAL A 236 6.12 -14.36 19.85
CA VAL A 236 5.10 -15.34 20.27
C VAL A 236 5.44 -16.78 19.91
N GLY A 237 6.61 -17.03 19.32
CA GLY A 237 7.10 -18.37 18.95
C GLY A 237 6.43 -18.97 17.70
N LEU A 238 5.73 -18.17 16.91
CA LEU A 238 5.13 -18.60 15.64
C LEU A 238 6.19 -18.80 14.55
N LEU A 239 7.22 -17.94 14.52
CA LEU A 239 8.37 -18.04 13.63
C LEU A 239 9.64 -18.31 14.46
N GLN A 240 10.50 -19.21 13.97
CA GLN A 240 11.74 -19.55 14.69
C GLN A 240 12.83 -18.49 14.48
N ALA A 241 13.02 -18.03 13.24
CA ALA A 241 14.04 -17.05 12.90
C ALA A 241 13.59 -16.16 11.74
N ILE A 242 14.01 -14.90 11.79
CA ILE A 242 13.84 -13.88 10.74
C ILE A 242 15.13 -13.10 10.57
N VAL A 243 15.18 -12.24 9.55
CA VAL A 243 16.23 -11.24 9.36
C VAL A 243 15.61 -9.86 9.36
N VAL A 244 16.22 -8.90 10.06
CA VAL A 244 15.82 -7.48 10.09
C VAL A 244 17.05 -6.58 10.11
N ASP A 245 16.90 -5.32 9.71
CA ASP A 245 17.92 -4.29 9.94
C ASP A 245 18.11 -4.03 11.45
N ASP A 246 19.36 -3.83 11.88
CA ASP A 246 19.74 -3.63 13.27
C ASP A 246 19.06 -2.43 13.93
N TRP A 247 18.84 -1.34 13.19
CA TRP A 247 18.17 -0.16 13.71
C TRP A 247 16.71 -0.45 14.10
N LYS A 248 16.05 -1.42 13.47
CA LYS A 248 14.69 -1.84 13.84
C LYS A 248 14.69 -2.74 15.06
N ALA A 249 15.72 -3.57 15.21
CA ALA A 249 15.83 -4.47 16.34
C ALA A 249 16.24 -3.78 17.66
N LYS A 250 16.90 -2.61 17.57
CA LYS A 250 17.33 -1.83 18.74
C LYS A 250 16.30 -0.78 19.19
N ALA A 251 15.32 -0.47 18.34
CA ALA A 251 14.31 0.57 18.57
C ALA A 251 13.22 0.10 19.54
#